data_AF-A0A2M9IT44-F1
#
_entry.id   AF-A0A2M9IT44-F1
#
_cell.length_a   1.000
_cell.length_b   1.000
_cell.length_c   1.000
_cell.angle_alpha   90.00
_cell.angle_beta   90.00
_cell.angle_gamma   90.00
#
_symmetry.space_group_name_H-M   'P 1'
#
loop_
_entity.id
_entity.type
_entity.pdbx_description
1 polymer ?
#
loop_
_entity_poly.entity_id
_entity_poly.type
_entity_poly.pdbx_seq_one_letter_code
_entity_poly.pdbx_strand_id
1 'polypeptide(L)'
;MQVTFDFSTAVWTIMGILAYVGVYQWSQPTLPTTPTAPPMGMTKGERVALALTAAVAVITFGSYISHGIKKVEIDKPVPTVSTTISPTAHPSPH
;
A
#
# COMPACT_ATOMS: atom_id res chain seq x y z
N MET A 1 -16.71 -8.28 15.69
CA MET A 1 -15.64 -7.58 14.93
C MET A 1 -15.38 -8.40 13.67
N GLN A 2 -15.96 -8.01 12.53
CA GLN A 2 -15.49 -8.54 11.25
C GLN A 2 -14.19 -7.80 10.95
N VAL A 3 -13.08 -8.52 11.01
CA VAL A 3 -11.80 -8.02 10.49
C VAL A 3 -11.97 -8.01 8.97
N THR A 4 -12.54 -6.93 8.44
CA THR A 4 -12.52 -6.66 7.02
C THR A 4 -11.06 -6.38 6.68
N PHE A 5 -10.32 -7.44 6.37
CA PHE A 5 -8.94 -7.34 5.94
C PHE A 5 -8.98 -6.66 4.57
N ASP A 6 -8.95 -5.32 4.57
CA ASP A 6 -9.00 -4.51 3.37
C ASP A 6 -7.83 -4.96 2.48
N PHE A 7 -8.14 -5.37 1.25
CA PHE A 7 -7.15 -5.91 0.32
C PHE A 7 -5.95 -4.96 0.16
N SER A 8 -6.22 -3.65 0.21
CA SER A 8 -5.19 -2.60 0.22
C SER A 8 -4.22 -2.77 1.40
N THR A 9 -4.72 -2.96 2.62
CA THR A 9 -3.89 -3.18 3.81
C THR A 9 -3.02 -4.43 3.67
N ALA A 10 -3.56 -5.51 3.08
CA ALA A 10 -2.79 -6.72 2.82
C ALA A 10 -1.62 -6.46 1.86
N VAL A 11 -1.89 -5.78 0.74
CA VAL A 11 -0.86 -5.42 -0.26
C VAL A 11 0.24 -4.57 0.36
N TRP A 12 -0.11 -3.53 1.11
CA TRP A 12 0.89 -2.65 1.72
C TRP A 12 1.68 -3.32 2.83
N THR A 13 1.07 -4.24 3.57
CA THR A 13 1.77 -5.05 4.56
C THR A 13 2.84 -5.92 3.89
N ILE A 14 2.49 -6.59 2.78
CA ILE A 14 3.45 -7.40 2.00
C ILE A 14 4.58 -6.51 1.46
N MET A 15 4.25 -5.36 0.88
CA MET A 15 5.25 -4.42 0.36
C MET A 15 6.16 -3.87 1.47
N GLY A 16 5.62 -3.62 2.67
CA GLY A 16 6.41 -3.24 3.85
C GLY A 16 7.40 -4.31 4.27
N ILE A 17 6.99 -5.59 4.26
CA ILE A 17 7.88 -6.73 4.54
C ILE A 17 8.98 -6.84 3.48
N LEU A 18 8.65 -6.69 2.20
CA LEU A 18 9.65 -6.71 1.13
C LEU A 18 10.65 -5.55 1.25
N ALA A 19 10.17 -4.35 1.60
CA ALA A 19 11.03 -3.20 1.85
C ALA A 19 11.96 -3.43 3.06
N TYR A 20 11.43 -3.99 4.15
CA TYR A 20 12.24 -4.40 5.30
C TYR A 20 13.39 -5.32 4.89
N VAL A 21 13.08 -6.41 4.19
CA VAL A 21 14.08 -7.40 3.77
C VAL A 21 15.08 -6.78 2.81
N GLY A 22 14.62 -6.01 1.82
CA GLY A 22 15.48 -5.34 0.85
C GLY A 22 16.47 -4.37 1.51
N VAL A 23 15.98 -3.48 2.39
CA VAL A 23 16.82 -2.50 3.10
C VAL A 23 17.75 -3.19 4.09
N TYR A 24 17.29 -4.23 4.78
CA TYR A 24 18.14 -5.00 5.68
C TYR A 24 19.29 -5.69 4.93
N GLN A 25 19.03 -6.27 3.76
CA GLN A 25 20.07 -6.91 2.94
C GLN A 25 21.00 -5.89 2.29
N TRP A 26 20.47 -4.77 1.83
CA TRP A 26 21.30 -3.72 1.22
C TRP A 26 22.25 -3.07 2.24
N SER A 27 21.81 -2.95 3.49
CA SER A 27 22.63 -2.40 4.58
C SER A 27 23.62 -3.39 5.20
N GLN A 28 23.83 -4.58 4.62
CA GLN A 28 24.84 -5.53 5.08
C GLN A 28 26.24 -4.88 5.10
N PRO A 29 27.03 -5.08 6.17
CA PRO A 29 28.42 -4.66 6.18
C PRO A 29 29.17 -5.33 5.03
N THR A 30 29.91 -4.54 4.25
CA THR A 30 30.78 -5.09 3.23
C THR A 30 31.97 -5.77 3.90
N LEU A 31 32.28 -6.98 3.44
CA LEU A 31 33.49 -7.68 3.86
C LEU A 31 34.71 -6.80 3.55
N PRO A 32 35.66 -6.67 4.49
CA PRO A 32 36.86 -5.89 4.24
C PRO A 32 37.64 -6.50 3.08
N THR A 33 38.04 -5.66 2.13
CA THR A 33 38.84 -6.06 0.95
C THR A 33 40.27 -6.44 1.31
N THR A 34 40.69 -6.19 2.55
CA THR A 34 41.99 -6.58 3.11
C THR A 34 41.79 -7.24 4.48
N PRO A 35 42.54 -8.33 4.80
CA PRO A 35 42.35 -9.10 6.05
C PRO A 35 42.53 -8.29 7.35
N THR A 36 43.23 -7.16 7.26
CA THR A 36 43.56 -6.30 8.41
C THR A 36 42.59 -5.14 8.60
N ALA A 37 41.69 -4.89 7.64
CA ALA A 37 40.75 -3.80 7.74
C ALA A 37 39.55 -4.18 8.64
N PRO A 38 39.12 -3.30 9.55
CA PRO A 38 37.91 -3.53 10.31
C PRO A 38 36.70 -3.58 9.36
N PRO A 39 35.68 -4.39 9.66
CA PRO A 39 34.45 -4.40 8.88
C PRO A 39 33.83 -3.00 8.90
N MET A 40 33.64 -2.42 7.71
CA MET A 40 32.96 -1.14 7.55
C MET A 40 31.48 -1.38 7.28
N GLY A 41 30.61 -0.70 8.04
CA GLY A 41 29.17 -0.75 7.83
C GLY A 41 28.35 -0.53 9.08
N MET A 42 27.03 -0.56 8.91
CA MET A 42 26.06 -0.43 10.00
C MET A 42 26.08 -1.66 10.90
N THR A 43 25.95 -1.43 12.21
CA THR A 43 25.70 -2.48 13.19
C THR A 43 24.34 -3.15 12.92
N LYS A 44 24.15 -4.37 13.44
CA LYS A 44 22.88 -5.09 13.30
C LYS A 44 21.68 -4.27 13.81
N GLY A 45 21.86 -3.54 14.92
CA GLY A 45 20.80 -2.69 15.49
C GLY A 45 20.40 -1.55 14.57
N GLU A 46 21.37 -0.84 14.01
CA GLU A 46 21.14 0.27 13.06
C GLU A 46 20.44 -0.22 11.79
N ARG A 47 20.83 -1.40 11.29
CA ARG A 47 20.20 -2.03 10.12
C ARG A 47 18.74 -2.40 10.36
N VAL A 48 18.44 -2.96 11.53
CA VAL A 48 17.05 -3.29 11.90
C VAL A 48 16.22 -2.02 12.05
N ALA A 49 16.77 -0.99 12.70
CA ALA A 49 16.08 0.30 12.83
C ALA A 49 15.79 0.92 11.45
N LEU A 50 16.79 0.95 10.56
CA LEU A 50 16.63 1.47 9.19
C LEU A 50 15.58 0.68 8.40
N ALA A 51 15.64 -0.66 8.46
CA ALA A 51 14.69 -1.53 7.77
C ALA A 51 13.26 -1.38 8.30
N LEU A 52 13.09 -1.23 9.62
CA LEU A 52 11.79 -0.93 10.24
C LEU A 52 11.26 0.43 9.79
N THR A 53 12.09 1.46 9.81
CA THR A 53 11.70 2.80 9.33
C THR A 53 11.24 2.75 7.87
N ALA A 54 11.96 2.03 7.01
CA ALA A 54 11.58 1.85 5.61
C ALA A 54 10.24 1.12 5.47
N ALA A 55 10.02 0.04 6.23
CA ALA A 55 8.77 -0.71 6.20
C ALA A 55 7.58 0.15 6.65
N VAL A 56 7.74 0.88 7.76
CA VAL A 56 6.71 1.80 8.27
C VAL A 56 6.41 2.88 7.24
N ALA A 57 7.44 3.50 6.63
CA ALA A 57 7.24 4.50 5.59
C ALA A 57 6.42 3.96 4.41
N VAL A 58 6.76 2.77 3.89
CA VAL A 58 6.02 2.14 2.79
C VAL A 58 4.56 1.90 3.16
N ILE A 59 4.28 1.38 4.36
CA ILE A 59 2.92 1.13 4.83
C ILE A 59 2.15 2.44 4.97
N THR A 60 2.75 3.48 5.56
CA THR A 60 2.12 4.77 5.77
C THR A 60 1.81 5.47 4.44
N PHE A 61 2.78 5.58 3.53
CA PHE A 61 2.57 6.22 2.23
C PHE A 61 1.60 5.44 1.36
N GLY A 62 1.73 4.11 1.33
CA GLY A 62 0.84 3.24 0.56
C GLY A 62 -0.60 3.34 1.04
N SER A 63 -0.80 3.31 2.35
CA SER A 63 -2.12 3.51 2.96
C SER A 63 -2.68 4.89 2.62
N TYR A 64 -1.89 5.96 2.73
CA TYR A 64 -2.33 7.31 2.38
C TYR A 64 -2.81 7.40 0.92
N ILE A 65 -2.02 6.88 -0.03
CA ILE A 65 -2.38 6.86 -1.45
C ILE A 65 -3.68 6.09 -1.68
N SER A 66 -3.83 4.93 -1.05
CA SER A 66 -5.02 4.08 -1.22
C SER A 66 -6.29 4.74 -0.68
N HIS A 67 -6.21 5.46 0.43
CA HIS A 67 -7.34 6.25 0.93
C HIS A 67 -7.63 7.47 0.04
N GLY A 68 -6.60 8.10 -0.56
CA GLY A 68 -6.77 9.17 -1.55
C GLY A 68 -7.50 8.70 -2.81
N ILE A 69 -7.13 7.53 -3.34
CA ILE A 69 -7.80 6.93 -4.52
C ILE A 69 -9.25 6.59 -4.20
N LYS A 70 -9.52 5.98 -3.04
CA LYS A 70 -10.91 5.69 -2.60
C LYS A 70 -11.77 6.95 -2.54
N LYS A 71 -11.22 8.09 -2.09
CA LYS A 71 -11.94 9.37 -2.11
C LYS A 71 -12.26 9.84 -3.53
N VAL A 72 -11.29 9.78 -4.44
CA VAL A 72 -11.48 10.19 -5.86
C VAL A 72 -12.47 9.28 -6.59
N GLU A 73 -12.51 7.99 -6.28
CA GLU A 73 -13.46 7.05 -6.88
C GLU A 73 -14.91 7.30 -6.40
N ILE A 74 -15.10 7.65 -5.13
CA ILE A 74 -16.41 8.00 -4.56
C ILE A 74 -16.91 9.36 -5.06
N ASP A 75 -16.02 10.35 -5.19
CA ASP A 75 -16.36 11.71 -5.65
C ASP A 75 -16.49 11.82 -7.17
N LYS A 76 -16.23 10.73 -7.91
CA LYS A 76 -16.48 10.72 -9.35
C LYS A 76 -17.99 10.84 -9.56
N PRO A 77 -18.49 11.84 -10.31
CA PRO A 77 -19.90 11.89 -10.64
C PRO A 77 -20.19 10.63 -11.46
N VAL A 78 -20.78 9.62 -10.81
CA VAL A 78 -21.41 8.52 -11.51
C VAL A 78 -22.42 9.21 -12.43
N PRO A 79 -22.34 9.04 -13.76
CA PRO A 79 -23.42 9.43 -14.62
C PRO A 79 -24.62 8.64 -14.11
N THR A 80 -25.46 9.32 -13.32
CA THR A 80 -26.78 8.82 -13.02
C THR A 80 -27.42 8.80 -14.38
N VAL A 81 -27.42 7.62 -15.01
CA VAL A 81 -28.32 7.36 -16.13
C VAL A 81 -29.68 7.57 -15.49
N SER A 82 -30.23 8.78 -15.66
CA SER A 82 -31.63 9.05 -15.43
C SER A 82 -32.34 8.09 -16.37
N THR A 83 -32.74 6.94 -15.84
CA THR A 83 -33.73 6.10 -16.47
C THR A 83 -35.00 6.93 -16.45
N THR A 84 -35.17 7.76 -17.48
CA THR A 84 -36.43 8.46 -17.74
C THR A 84 -37.47 7.37 -17.89
N ILE A 85 -38.31 7.28 -16.86
CA ILE A 85 -39.55 6.53 -16.85
C ILE A 85 -40.37 7.09 -18.02
N SER A 86 -40.47 6.35 -19.13
CA SER A 86 -41.52 6.62 -20.11
C SER A 86 -42.84 6.16 -19.47
N PRO A 87 -43.82 7.06 -19.23
CA PRO A 87 -45.14 6.64 -18.82
C PRO A 87 -45.83 6.10 -20.07
N THR A 88 -45.72 4.79 -20.33
CA THR A 88 -46.57 4.19 -21.35
C THR A 88 -47.97 4.13 -20.77
N ALA A 89 -48.76 5.13 -21.16
CA ALA A 89 -50.17 5.23 -20.90
C ALA A 89 -50.87 3.89 -21.18
N HIS A 90 -51.74 3.51 -20.25
CA HIS A 90 -52.80 2.56 -20.50
C HIS A 90 -53.66 3.05 -21.66
N PRO A 91 -53.97 2.17 -22.63
CA PRO A 91 -55.36 2.07 -23.03
C PRO A 91 -55.82 0.61 -22.92
N SER A 92 -56.91 0.43 -22.17
CA SER A 92 -57.88 -0.63 -22.44
C SER A 92 -58.47 -0.35 -23.82
N PRO A 93 -58.72 -1.35 -24.67
CA PRO A 93 -60.10 -1.86 -24.73
C PRO A 93 -60.28 -3.32 -25.21
N HIS A 94 -61.46 -3.83 -24.86
CA HIS A 94 -62.18 -5.03 -25.34
C HIS A 94 -61.80 -6.41 -24.77
#